data_AF-A0A7Y5V0R0-F1
#
_entry.id   AF-A0A7Y5V0R0-F1
#
_cell.length_a   1.000
_cell.length_b   1.000
_cell.length_c   1.000
_cell.angle_alpha   90.00
_cell.angle_beta   90.00
_cell.angle_gamma   90.00
#
_symmetry.space_group_name_H-M   'P 1'
#
loop_
_entity.id
_entity.type
_entity.pdbx_description
1 polymer ?
#
loop_
_entity_poly.entity_id
_entity_poly.type
_entity_poly.pdbx_seq_one_letter_code
_entity_poly.pdbx_strand_id
1 'polypeptide(L)' 'MSNKPSPFDSATLRRMLVAGAVLAVGGIILFVLLWLALGSANVQNFPRLILSLCIPPAIIALLLGGYFLISRR' A
#
# COMPACT_ATOMS: atom_id res chain seq x y z
N MET A 1 41.51 -6.83 8.39
CA MET A 1 40.05 -6.63 8.53
C MET A 1 39.39 -7.17 7.27
N SER A 2 38.83 -8.38 7.33
CA SER A 2 38.24 -9.06 6.17
C SER A 2 36.89 -8.40 5.84
N ASN A 3 36.87 -7.62 4.75
CA ASN A 3 35.67 -6.98 4.24
C ASN A 3 34.83 -8.05 3.51
N LYS A 4 33.95 -8.71 4.25
CA LYS A 4 32.99 -9.68 3.72
C LYS A 4 31.96 -8.88 2.91
N PRO A 5 31.80 -9.09 1.59
CA PRO A 5 30.78 -8.38 0.83
C PRO A 5 29.43 -8.76 1.45
N SER A 6 28.80 -7.80 2.10
CA SER A 6 27.47 -7.98 2.69
C SER A 6 26.50 -8.31 1.54
N PRO A 7 25.81 -9.46 1.56
CA PRO A 7 24.93 -9.89 0.47
C PRO A 7 23.69 -8.99 0.29
N PHE A 8 23.49 -8.06 1.22
CA PHE A 8 22.43 -7.07 1.16
C PHE A 8 23.05 -5.68 0.98
N ASP A 9 22.76 -5.07 -0.15
CA ASP A 9 23.04 -3.66 -0.36
C ASP A 9 22.08 -2.84 0.52
N SER A 10 22.63 -2.25 1.57
CA SER A 10 21.90 -1.44 2.55
C SER A 10 21.12 -0.29 1.91
N ALA A 11 21.58 0.24 0.77
CA ALA A 11 20.88 1.28 0.02
C ALA A 11 19.60 0.73 -0.64
N THR A 12 19.68 -0.46 -1.22
CA THR A 12 18.54 -1.16 -1.82
C THR A 12 17.53 -1.60 -0.75
N LEU A 13 18.00 -2.13 0.39
CA LEU A 13 17.15 -2.49 1.53
C LEU A 13 16.37 -1.27 2.05
N ARG A 14 17.05 -0.12 2.22
CA ARG A 14 16.41 1.12 2.66
C ARG A 14 15.35 1.61 1.68
N ARG A 15 15.61 1.52 0.37
CA ARG A 15 14.65 1.91 -0.67
C ARG A 15 13.40 1.02 -0.64
N MET A 16 13.56 -0.29 -0.50
CA MET A 16 12.44 -1.23 -0.37
C MET A 16 11.61 -0.93 0.89
N LEU A 17 12.28 -0.67 2.01
CA LEU A 17 11.61 -0.33 3.26
C LEU A 17 10.80 0.96 3.14
N VAL A 18 11.39 2.00 2.54
CA VAL A 18 10.70 3.28 2.31
C VAL A 18 9.53 3.12 1.35
N ALA A 19 9.70 2.36 0.26
CA ALA A 19 8.61 2.08 -0.68
C ALA A 19 7.45 1.34 0.00
N GLY A 20 7.75 0.32 0.82
CA GLY A 20 6.75 -0.40 1.60
C GLY A 20 6.05 0.49 2.64
N ALA A 21 6.79 1.33 3.34
CA ALA A 21 6.24 2.26 4.32
C ALA A 21 5.31 3.29 3.67
N VAL A 22 5.68 3.84 2.51
CA VAL A 22 4.84 4.79 1.77
C VAL A 22 3.55 4.11 1.29
N LEU A 23 3.63 2.87 0.79
CA LEU A 23 2.44 2.10 0.40
C LEU A 23 1.51 1.81 1.59
N ALA A 24 2.08 1.45 2.75
CA ALA A 24 1.30 1.20 3.96
C ALA A 24 0.58 2.46 4.44
N VAL A 25 1.31 3.59 4.54
CA VAL A 25 0.74 4.88 4.95
C VAL A 25 -0.33 5.34 3.95
N GLY A 26 -0.08 5.20 2.64
CA GLY A 26 -1.06 5.50 1.60
C GLY A 26 -2.34 4.67 1.74
N GLY A 27 -2.21 3.36 1.99
CA GLY A 27 -3.35 2.47 2.23
C GLY A 27 -4.18 2.85 3.46
N ILE A 28 -3.51 3.23 4.56
CA ILE A 28 -4.18 3.66 5.79
C ILE A 28 -4.93 4.97 5.57
N ILE A 29 -4.33 5.96 4.92
CA ILE A 29 -4.99 7.23 4.60
C ILE A 29 -6.22 6.97 3.73
N LEU A 30 -6.09 6.12 2.71
CA LEU A 30 -7.17 5.81 1.80
C LEU A 30 -8.32 5.08 2.52
N PHE A 31 -8.00 4.17 3.44
CA PHE A 31 -8.98 3.54 4.33
C PHE A 31 -9.76 4.59 5.13
N VAL A 32 -9.08 5.51 5.79
CA VAL A 32 -9.72 6.52 6.66
C VAL A 32 -10.61 7.46 5.85
N LEU A 33 -10.16 7.90 4.68
CA LEU A 33 -10.95 8.76 3.79
C LEU A 33 -12.22 8.05 3.32
N LEU A 34 -12.11 6.79 2.91
CA LEU A 34 -13.26 6.00 2.47
C LEU A 34 -14.24 5.73 3.60
N TRP A 35 -13.72 5.42 4.78
CA TRP A 35 -14.53 5.24 5.98
C TRP A 35 -15.33 6.51 6.27
N LEU A 36 -14.71 7.69 6.28
CA LEU A 36 -15.39 8.97 6.53
C LEU A 36 -16.44 9.29 5.45
N ALA A 37 -16.11 9.04 4.18
CA ALA A 37 -17.02 9.26 3.05
C ALA A 37 -18.27 8.38 3.14
N LEU A 38 -18.12 7.06 3.37
CA LEU A 38 -19.25 6.14 3.54
C LEU A 38 -20.05 6.39 4.82
N GLY A 39 -19.38 6.88 5.87
CA GLY A 39 -20.07 7.31 7.10
C GLY A 39 -20.98 8.51 6.88
N SER A 40 -20.53 9.46 6.05
CA SER A 40 -21.33 10.63 5.67
C SER A 40 -22.55 10.25 4.82
N ALA A 41 -22.52 9.10 4.15
CA ALA A 41 -23.63 8.54 3.37
C ALA A 41 -24.60 7.66 4.20
N ASN A 42 -24.47 7.63 5.53
CA ASN A 42 -25.32 6.84 6.45
C ASN A 42 -25.34 5.32 6.13
N VAL A 43 -24.24 4.81 5.57
CA VAL A 43 -24.09 3.40 5.26
C VAL A 43 -23.92 2.60 6.56
N GLN A 44 -24.66 1.50 6.69
CA GLN A 44 -24.58 0.62 7.86
C GLN A 44 -23.14 0.17 8.14
N ASN A 45 -22.77 0.03 9.41
CA ASN A 45 -21.39 -0.22 9.83
C ASN A 45 -20.79 -1.50 9.22
N PHE A 46 -21.60 -2.54 9.01
CA PHE A 46 -21.16 -3.82 8.46
C PHE A 46 -20.67 -3.71 7.00
N PRO A 47 -21.48 -3.23 6.02
CA PRO A 47 -20.98 -3.02 4.66
C PRO A 47 -19.88 -1.95 4.58
N ARG A 48 -19.92 -0.92 5.44
CA ARG A 48 -18.88 0.11 5.52
C ARG A 48 -17.51 -0.49 5.87
N LEU A 49 -17.46 -1.42 6.82
CA LEU A 49 -16.22 -2.12 7.20
C LEU A 49 -15.69 -2.98 6.06
N ILE A 50 -16.54 -3.75 5.40
CA ILE A 50 -16.13 -4.63 4.30
C ILE A 50 -15.57 -3.81 3.13
N LEU A 51 -16.26 -2.74 2.73
CA LEU A 51 -15.81 -1.88 1.64
C LEU A 51 -14.51 -1.14 2.00
N SER A 52 -14.44 -0.58 3.20
CA SER A 52 -13.24 0.12 3.65
C SER A 52 -12.05 -0.83 3.81
N LEU A 53 -12.25 -2.10 4.18
CA LEU A 53 -11.17 -3.09 4.29
C LEU A 53 -10.65 -3.55 2.93
N CYS A 54 -11.54 -3.68 1.93
CA CYS A 54 -11.22 -4.29 0.64
C CYS A 54 -10.73 -3.28 -0.41
N ILE A 55 -11.23 -2.04 -0.37
CA ILE A 55 -10.92 -1.01 -1.38
C ILE A 55 -9.46 -0.53 -1.32
N PRO A 56 -8.85 -0.26 -0.15
CA PRO A 56 -7.45 0.12 -0.06
C PRO A 56 -6.48 -0.93 -0.62
N PRO A 57 -6.54 -2.23 -0.25
CA PRO A 57 -5.66 -3.24 -0.84
C PRO A 57 -5.97 -3.46 -2.33
N ALA A 58 -7.22 -3.35 -2.77
CA ALA A 58 -7.56 -3.45 -4.19
C ALA A 58 -6.94 -2.31 -5.02
N ILE A 59 -6.96 -1.07 -4.53
CA ILE A 59 -6.34 0.07 -5.19
C ILE A 59 -4.82 -0.08 -5.23
N ILE A 60 -4.19 -0.51 -4.12
CA ILE A 60 -2.74 -0.75 -4.08
C ILE A 60 -2.35 -1.85 -5.06
N ALA A 61 -3.11 -2.96 -5.11
CA ALA A 61 -2.86 -4.07 -6.03
C ALA A 61 -3.04 -3.66 -7.49
N LEU A 62 -4.04 -2.81 -7.78
CA LEU A 62 -4.27 -2.30 -9.13
C LEU A 62 -3.16 -1.32 -9.58
N LEU A 63 -2.68 -0.46 -8.68
CA LEU A 63 -1.58 0.46 -8.97
C LEU A 63 -0.26 -0.30 -9.18
N LEU A 64 0.11 -1.20 -8.27
CA LEU A 64 1.34 -1.99 -8.41
C LEU A 64 1.26 -2.95 -9.60
N GLY A 65 0.14 -3.65 -9.76
CA GLY A 65 -0.09 -4.58 -10.85
C GLY A 65 -0.09 -3.87 -12.20
N GLY A 66 -0.76 -2.73 -12.31
CA GLY A 66 -0.78 -1.90 -13.51
C GLY A 66 0.60 -1.34 -13.86
N TYR A 67 1.31 -0.79 -12.88
CA TYR A 67 2.69 -0.32 -13.07
C TYR A 67 3.61 -1.44 -13.56
N PHE A 68 3.53 -2.63 -12.94
CA PHE A 68 4.32 -3.78 -13.35
C PHE A 68 4.00 -4.24 -14.79
N LEU A 69 2.72 -4.22 -15.18
CA LEU A 69 2.29 -4.60 -16.53
C LEU A 69 2.78 -3.61 -17.59
N ILE A 70 2.75 -2.31 -17.29
CA ILE A 70 3.19 -1.25 -18.21
C ILE A 70 4.72 -1.18 -18.28
N SER A 71 5.42 -1.28 -17.14
CA SER A 71 6.88 -1.22 -17.06
C SER A 71 7.59 -2.44 -17.63
N ARG A 72 6.87 -3.55 -17.88
CA ARG A 72 7.40 -4.76 -18.56
C ARG A 72 7.16 -4.77 -20.07
N ARG A 73 6.42 -3.81 -20.63
CA ARG A 73 6.41 -3.56 -22.08
C ARG A 73 7.56 -2.64 -22.46
#